data_AF-A0A1G2JQJ4-F1
#
_entry.id   AF-A0A1G2JQJ4-F1
#
_cell.length_a   1.000
_cell.length_b   1.000
_cell.length_c   1.000
_cell.angle_alpha   90.00
_cell.angle_beta   90.00
_cell.angle_gamma   90.00
#
_symmetry.space_group_name_H-M   'P 1'
#
loop_
_entity.id
_entity.type
_entity.pdbx_description
1 polymer ?
#
loop_
_entity_poly.entity_id
_entity_poly.type
_entity_poly.pdbx_seq_one_letter_code
_entity_poly.pdbx_strand_id
1 'polypeptide(L)'
;MANLYFDKGVAVINFYEFVLNSSVVAKKIYREDYHFTTNRGVVISHEVRIELKRLLSSFNNQVGIEKTPYYRIDAFFDDESLWILEINASFVDGWGTALNLARAGGIRISSELLTFPTFFASKSWEYMPELELFVDELARLGLSGHHIHELHGNGVDSTYVYGRVGSKDQPNILPYDGLRLDNKLNLGLLSRGWDSVAVKIPRHYINRFDSWEEIPTDVVLKFCDKSSLECKQTRQSVLFDKPSGKAPFIRRCYREEKLVAQNFVQPVKQNGSSCQLVILAIGEEPITGYVQYSRERIINDNSVHGPLQFV
;
A
#
# COMPACT_ATOMS: atom_id res chain seq x y z
N MET A 1 -19.59 6.62 -22.97
CA MET A 1 -18.72 7.31 -21.99
C MET A 1 -19.65 8.04 -21.03
N ALA A 2 -19.65 7.67 -19.76
CA ALA A 2 -20.32 8.46 -18.73
C ALA A 2 -19.25 9.35 -18.10
N ASN A 3 -19.38 10.67 -18.25
CA ASN A 3 -18.58 11.62 -17.48
C ASN A 3 -19.07 11.54 -16.04
N LEU A 4 -18.29 10.92 -15.16
CA LEU A 4 -18.55 10.91 -13.72
C LEU A 4 -18.06 12.26 -13.16
N TYR A 5 -18.92 13.27 -13.19
CA TYR A 5 -18.71 14.52 -12.46
C TYR A 5 -19.22 14.37 -11.02
N PHE A 6 -18.41 14.77 -10.05
CA PHE A 6 -18.79 14.86 -8.65
C PHE A 6 -19.31 16.28 -8.40
N ASP A 7 -20.62 16.41 -8.16
CA ASP A 7 -21.21 17.68 -7.72
C ASP A 7 -20.75 18.02 -6.29
N LYS A 8 -20.67 19.31 -5.96
CA LYS A 8 -20.35 19.77 -4.60
C LYS A 8 -21.43 19.26 -3.63
N GLY A 9 -21.05 18.30 -2.79
CA GLY A 9 -21.93 17.57 -1.87
C GLY A 9 -22.02 16.06 -2.13
N VAL A 10 -21.32 15.53 -3.14
CA VAL A 10 -21.24 14.10 -3.46
C VAL A 10 -20.04 13.45 -2.75
N ALA A 11 -20.22 12.23 -2.27
CA ALA A 11 -19.17 11.38 -1.71
C ALA A 11 -17.90 11.41 -2.59
N VAL A 12 -16.74 11.66 -1.99
CA VAL A 12 -15.46 11.81 -2.71
C VAL A 12 -14.80 10.47 -3.03
N ILE A 13 -15.31 9.39 -2.45
CA ILE A 13 -14.92 8.00 -2.73
C ILE A 13 -16.21 7.19 -2.80
N ASN A 14 -16.41 6.44 -3.89
CA ASN A 14 -17.63 5.65 -4.07
C ASN A 14 -17.31 4.26 -4.56
N PHE A 15 -18.15 3.32 -4.15
CA PHE A 15 -18.18 2.04 -4.82
C PHE A 15 -18.83 2.14 -6.20
N TYR A 16 -18.34 1.34 -7.15
CA TYR A 16 -18.82 1.32 -8.53
C TYR A 16 -18.84 -0.11 -9.09
N GLU A 17 -19.83 -0.42 -9.93
CA GLU A 17 -19.90 -1.69 -10.66
C GLU A 17 -19.20 -1.53 -12.02
N PHE A 18 -17.99 -2.05 -12.14
CA PHE A 18 -17.26 -2.06 -13.41
C PHE A 18 -17.78 -3.17 -14.33
N VAL A 19 -17.61 -2.98 -15.63
CA VAL A 19 -17.79 -4.07 -16.60
C VAL A 19 -16.44 -4.74 -16.77
N LEU A 20 -16.25 -5.87 -16.10
CA LEU A 20 -15.00 -6.62 -16.19
C LEU A 20 -14.97 -7.54 -17.41
N ASN A 21 -13.89 -7.42 -18.19
CA ASN A 21 -13.55 -8.44 -19.17
C ASN A 21 -12.88 -9.63 -18.48
N SER A 22 -13.65 -10.70 -18.23
CA SER A 22 -13.17 -11.92 -17.56
C SER A 22 -12.10 -12.68 -18.36
N SER A 23 -11.99 -12.49 -19.68
CA SER A 23 -10.93 -13.12 -20.49
C SER A 23 -9.55 -12.50 -20.26
N VAL A 24 -9.52 -11.35 -19.59
CA VAL A 24 -8.33 -10.53 -19.34
C VAL A 24 -7.78 -10.72 -17.94
N VAL A 25 -8.66 -11.04 -16.98
CA VAL A 25 -8.32 -11.23 -15.57
C VAL A 25 -7.28 -12.34 -15.42
N ALA A 26 -6.18 -12.01 -14.76
CA ALA A 26 -5.13 -12.97 -14.44
C ALA A 26 -5.69 -14.06 -13.52
N LYS A 27 -5.38 -15.33 -13.84
CA LYS A 27 -5.87 -16.48 -13.07
C LYS A 27 -5.10 -16.69 -11.76
N LYS A 28 -3.87 -16.20 -11.68
CA LYS A 28 -2.94 -16.34 -10.55
C LYS A 28 -2.16 -15.04 -10.39
N ILE A 29 -1.92 -14.66 -9.14
CA ILE A 29 -1.12 -13.49 -8.77
C ILE A 29 -0.17 -13.75 -7.61
N TYR A 30 -0.31 -14.88 -6.90
CA TYR A 30 0.56 -15.25 -5.79
C TYR A 30 0.67 -16.78 -5.73
N ARG A 31 1.90 -17.31 -5.69
CA ARG A 31 2.16 -18.76 -5.69
C ARG A 31 1.32 -19.49 -6.77
N GLU A 32 0.63 -20.54 -6.36
CA GLU A 32 -0.27 -21.34 -7.19
C GLU A 32 -1.74 -21.01 -6.96
N ASP A 33 -2.03 -20.00 -6.11
CA ASP A 33 -3.38 -19.69 -5.65
C ASP A 33 -4.19 -18.98 -6.75
N TYR A 34 -5.48 -19.33 -6.82
CA TYR A 34 -6.40 -18.68 -7.75
C TYR A 34 -6.63 -17.23 -7.34
N HIS A 35 -6.59 -16.35 -8.33
CA HIS A 35 -6.94 -14.95 -8.15
C HIS A 35 -8.48 -14.81 -8.16
N PHE A 36 -9.04 -14.46 -7.00
CA PHE A 36 -10.45 -14.16 -6.87
C PHE A 36 -10.71 -12.69 -7.16
N THR A 37 -11.61 -12.42 -8.10
CA THR A 37 -11.95 -11.05 -8.52
C THR A 37 -13.44 -10.77 -8.43
N THR A 38 -13.76 -9.49 -8.33
CA THR A 38 -15.12 -8.95 -8.37
C THR A 38 -15.15 -7.73 -9.27
N ASN A 39 -16.30 -7.50 -9.91
CA ASN A 39 -16.53 -6.32 -10.73
C ASN A 39 -16.88 -5.09 -9.90
N ARG A 40 -17.17 -5.29 -8.61
CA ARG A 40 -17.32 -4.20 -7.66
C ARG A 40 -15.95 -3.59 -7.36
N GLY A 41 -15.79 -2.32 -7.69
CA GLY A 41 -14.58 -1.55 -7.44
C GLY A 41 -14.87 -0.25 -6.70
N VAL A 42 -13.86 0.62 -6.67
CA VAL A 42 -13.91 1.93 -6.02
C VAL A 42 -13.45 3.03 -6.97
N VAL A 43 -14.14 4.15 -6.97
CA VAL A 43 -13.78 5.38 -7.68
C VAL A 43 -13.37 6.43 -6.66
N ILE A 44 -12.18 7.00 -6.84
CA ILE A 44 -11.59 8.03 -5.99
C ILE A 44 -11.57 9.35 -6.77
N SER A 45 -12.21 10.37 -6.22
CA SER A 45 -12.29 11.70 -6.84
C SER A 45 -10.95 12.40 -7.02
N HIS A 46 -10.94 13.37 -7.93
CA HIS A 46 -9.78 14.20 -8.24
C HIS A 46 -9.22 14.92 -7.01
N GLU A 47 -10.10 15.39 -6.14
CA GLU A 47 -9.72 16.10 -4.91
C GLU A 47 -8.90 15.20 -3.97
N VAL A 48 -9.37 13.97 -3.74
CA VAL A 48 -8.64 12.98 -2.92
C VAL A 48 -7.29 12.64 -3.58
N ARG A 49 -7.23 12.53 -4.91
CA ARG A 49 -5.96 12.32 -5.62
C ARG A 49 -4.97 13.46 -5.39
N ILE A 50 -5.41 14.72 -5.52
CA ILE A 50 -4.55 15.89 -5.27
C ILE A 50 -4.04 15.90 -3.83
N GLU A 51 -4.93 15.67 -2.86
CA GLU A 51 -4.55 15.65 -1.44
C GLU A 51 -3.60 14.50 -1.12
N LEU A 52 -3.77 13.33 -1.77
CA LEU A 52 -2.83 12.22 -1.64
C LEU A 52 -1.46 12.57 -2.21
N LYS A 53 -1.38 13.29 -3.34
CA LYS A 53 -0.11 13.82 -3.87
C LYS A 53 0.58 14.75 -2.88
N ARG A 54 -0.17 15.65 -2.24
CA ARG A 54 0.35 16.56 -1.20
C ARG A 54 0.84 15.80 0.03
N LEU A 55 0.13 14.75 0.44
CA LEU A 55 0.54 13.89 1.54
C LEU A 55 1.87 13.20 1.21
N LEU A 56 2.00 12.61 0.02
CA LEU A 56 3.23 11.94 -0.41
C LEU A 56 4.40 12.92 -0.55
N SER A 57 4.16 14.13 -1.06
CA SER A 57 5.19 15.19 -1.08
C SER A 57 5.66 15.56 0.33
N SER A 58 4.72 15.73 1.25
CA SER A 58 5.03 16.04 2.66
C SER A 58 5.80 14.90 3.33
N PHE A 59 5.40 13.65 3.06
CA PHE A 59 6.09 12.45 3.53
C PHE A 59 7.54 12.41 2.99
N ASN A 60 7.71 12.59 1.67
CA ASN A 60 9.00 12.58 1.00
C ASN A 60 9.96 13.64 1.54
N ASN A 61 9.45 14.85 1.77
CA ASN A 61 10.21 15.94 2.37
C ASN A 61 10.61 15.63 3.82
N GLN A 62 9.69 15.10 4.63
CA GLN A 62 9.98 14.76 6.02
C GLN A 62 11.05 13.67 6.15
N VAL A 63 11.00 12.64 5.30
CA VAL A 63 11.92 11.50 5.37
C VAL A 63 13.22 11.73 4.60
N GLY A 64 13.37 12.83 3.86
CA GLY A 64 14.57 13.16 3.09
C GLY A 64 14.85 12.15 1.98
N ILE A 65 13.99 12.14 0.96
CA ILE A 65 14.12 11.28 -0.22
C ILE A 65 15.29 11.72 -1.12
N GLU A 66 16.13 10.76 -1.52
CA GLU A 66 17.28 10.98 -2.42
C GLU A 66 17.03 10.49 -3.86
N LYS A 67 16.14 9.51 -4.03
CA LYS A 67 15.74 8.93 -5.33
C LYS A 67 14.24 8.71 -5.37
N THR A 68 13.63 8.76 -6.55
CA THR A 68 12.19 8.52 -6.72
C THR A 68 11.75 7.21 -6.03
N PRO A 69 10.92 7.29 -4.98
CA PRO A 69 10.42 6.12 -4.28
C PRO A 69 9.28 5.45 -5.04
N TYR A 70 8.99 4.21 -4.67
CA TYR A 70 7.81 3.48 -5.11
C TYR A 70 7.03 3.13 -3.85
N TYR A 71 5.72 3.32 -3.87
CA TYR A 71 4.89 3.11 -2.69
C TYR A 71 3.72 2.17 -2.96
N ARG A 72 3.49 1.27 -2.00
CA ARG A 72 2.26 0.50 -1.81
C ARG A 72 1.60 1.02 -0.54
N ILE A 73 0.47 1.70 -0.72
CA ILE A 73 -0.25 2.40 0.34
C ILE A 73 -1.48 1.59 0.68
N ASP A 74 -1.59 1.19 1.95
CA ASP A 74 -2.78 0.52 2.48
C ASP A 74 -3.68 1.59 3.11
N ALA A 75 -4.93 1.66 2.66
CA ALA A 75 -5.89 2.64 3.13
C ALA A 75 -7.26 2.04 3.41
N PHE A 76 -7.91 2.51 4.47
CA PHE A 76 -9.36 2.42 4.59
C PHE A 76 -9.98 3.68 4.02
N PHE A 77 -11.29 3.66 3.84
CA PHE A 77 -12.03 4.80 3.33
C PHE A 77 -13.45 4.75 3.85
N ASP A 78 -14.08 5.91 3.81
CA ASP A 78 -15.51 6.12 3.88
C ASP A 78 -15.92 7.01 2.70
N ASP A 79 -17.19 7.43 2.66
CA ASP A 79 -17.73 8.24 1.57
C ASP A 79 -17.10 9.65 1.52
N GLU A 80 -16.45 10.09 2.60
CA GLU A 80 -15.91 11.45 2.77
C GLU A 80 -14.38 11.50 2.79
N SER A 81 -13.70 10.40 3.11
CA SER A 81 -12.29 10.43 3.50
C SER A 81 -11.55 9.15 3.18
N LEU A 82 -10.31 9.32 2.71
CA LEU A 82 -9.31 8.27 2.60
C LEU A 82 -8.45 8.25 3.87
N TRP A 83 -8.36 7.12 4.56
CA TRP A 83 -7.58 6.94 5.78
C TRP A 83 -6.31 6.12 5.50
N ILE A 84 -5.16 6.77 5.50
CA ILE A 84 -3.85 6.15 5.22
C ILE A 84 -3.37 5.35 6.43
N LEU A 85 -3.31 4.02 6.30
CA LEU A 85 -2.96 3.11 7.40
C LEU A 85 -1.48 2.75 7.43
N GLU A 86 -0.87 2.58 6.25
CA GLU A 86 0.53 2.20 6.03
C GLU A 86 1.01 2.74 4.68
N ILE A 87 2.25 3.22 4.62
CA ILE A 87 2.96 3.55 3.38
C ILE A 87 4.17 2.60 3.33
N ASN A 88 4.14 1.63 2.44
CA ASN A 88 5.21 0.66 2.25
C ASN A 88 6.04 1.07 1.03
N ALA A 89 7.36 1.11 1.18
CA ALA A 89 8.36 1.36 0.16
C ALA A 89 9.39 0.24 0.01
N SER A 90 9.52 -0.68 0.97
CA SER A 90 10.47 -1.81 0.88
C SER A 90 9.87 -3.03 0.16
N PHE A 91 8.55 -3.17 0.25
CA PHE A 91 7.79 -4.30 -0.25
C PHE A 91 6.62 -3.74 -1.07
N VAL A 92 6.89 -3.53 -2.36
CA VAL A 92 6.00 -2.80 -3.28
C VAL A 92 5.58 -3.75 -4.41
N ASP A 93 4.81 -4.75 -4.03
CA ASP A 93 4.10 -5.67 -4.93
C ASP A 93 2.67 -5.16 -5.22
N GLY A 94 1.96 -5.88 -6.09
CA GLY A 94 0.57 -5.59 -6.46
C GLY A 94 0.40 -4.76 -7.74
N TRP A 95 1.50 -4.35 -8.41
CA TRP A 95 1.41 -3.60 -9.67
C TRP A 95 0.78 -4.40 -10.80
N GLY A 96 1.16 -5.67 -10.97
CA GLY A 96 0.54 -6.55 -11.96
C GLY A 96 -0.95 -6.73 -11.69
N THR A 97 -1.33 -6.92 -10.42
CA THR A 97 -2.73 -7.02 -10.01
C THR A 97 -3.51 -5.75 -10.34
N ALA A 98 -2.99 -4.58 -9.95
CA ALA A 98 -3.64 -3.28 -10.18
C ALA A 98 -3.80 -2.96 -11.67
N LEU A 99 -2.74 -3.15 -12.47
CA LEU A 99 -2.78 -2.87 -13.90
C LEU A 99 -3.68 -3.85 -14.65
N ASN A 100 -3.66 -5.14 -14.28
CA ASN A 100 -4.53 -6.14 -14.88
C ASN A 100 -6.01 -5.84 -14.60
N LEU A 101 -6.37 -5.48 -13.36
CA LEU A 101 -7.74 -5.08 -13.00
C LEU A 101 -8.15 -3.78 -13.67
N ALA A 102 -7.24 -2.81 -13.79
CA ALA A 102 -7.49 -1.57 -14.53
C ALA A 102 -7.83 -1.88 -16.00
N ARG A 103 -7.01 -2.70 -16.67
CA ARG A 103 -7.26 -3.13 -18.05
C ARG A 103 -8.54 -3.94 -18.18
N ALA A 104 -8.80 -4.86 -17.24
CA ALA A 104 -10.03 -5.66 -17.20
C ALA A 104 -11.29 -4.80 -17.09
N GLY A 105 -11.23 -3.73 -16.29
CA GLY A 105 -12.33 -2.79 -16.07
C GLY A 105 -12.39 -1.62 -17.05
N GLY A 106 -11.52 -1.60 -18.07
CA GLY A 106 -11.48 -0.50 -19.05
C GLY A 106 -10.97 0.83 -18.50
N ILE A 107 -10.26 0.81 -17.36
CA ILE A 107 -9.67 1.99 -16.73
C ILE A 107 -8.35 2.31 -17.45
N ARG A 108 -8.23 3.54 -17.93
CA ARG A 108 -7.04 4.00 -18.63
C ARG A 108 -5.96 4.41 -17.63
N ILE A 109 -4.78 3.80 -17.76
CA ILE A 109 -3.56 4.20 -17.05
C ILE A 109 -2.66 4.95 -18.03
N SER A 110 -2.09 6.08 -17.60
CA SER A 110 -1.13 6.81 -18.42
C SER A 110 0.26 6.18 -18.29
N SER A 111 0.79 5.65 -19.40
CA SER A 111 2.11 5.00 -19.42
C SER A 111 3.26 5.97 -19.14
N GLU A 112 3.07 7.27 -19.38
CA GLU A 112 4.06 8.32 -19.09
C GLU A 112 4.36 8.47 -17.59
N LEU A 113 3.45 8.01 -16.72
CA LEU A 113 3.62 8.04 -15.26
C LEU A 113 4.37 6.80 -14.74
N LEU A 114 4.44 5.72 -15.53
CA LEU A 114 5.03 4.44 -15.14
C LEU A 114 6.53 4.43 -15.48
N THR A 115 7.34 5.03 -14.61
CA THR A 115 8.80 5.05 -14.75
C THR A 115 9.42 3.90 -13.95
N PHE A 116 9.87 2.85 -14.64
CA PHE A 116 10.55 1.70 -14.04
C PHE A 116 11.89 1.41 -14.75
N PRO A 117 12.86 0.76 -14.08
CA PRO A 117 14.07 0.30 -14.74
C PRO A 117 13.76 -0.80 -15.77
N THR A 118 14.72 -1.07 -16.65
CA THR A 118 14.66 -2.17 -17.61
C THR A 118 14.57 -3.54 -16.92
N PHE A 119 15.27 -3.71 -15.79
CA PHE A 119 15.42 -5.01 -15.16
C PHE A 119 14.53 -5.18 -13.93
N PHE A 120 13.99 -6.38 -13.80
CA PHE A 120 13.15 -6.80 -12.68
C PHE A 120 13.67 -8.10 -12.07
N ALA A 121 13.51 -8.26 -10.76
CA ALA A 121 13.84 -9.51 -10.10
C ALA A 121 12.88 -9.77 -8.94
N SER A 122 12.88 -10.99 -8.41
CA SER A 122 12.17 -11.32 -7.18
C SER A 122 13.10 -11.92 -6.13
N LYS A 123 12.85 -11.62 -4.86
CA LYS A 123 13.51 -12.25 -3.70
C LYS A 123 12.97 -13.65 -3.39
N SER A 124 11.76 -13.98 -3.85
CA SER A 124 11.09 -15.24 -3.56
C SER A 124 10.28 -15.71 -4.76
N TRP A 125 10.28 -17.02 -5.00
CA TRP A 125 9.51 -17.63 -6.07
C TRP A 125 8.00 -17.35 -5.93
N GLU A 126 7.51 -17.11 -4.72
CA GLU A 126 6.09 -16.88 -4.42
C GLU A 126 5.51 -15.64 -5.11
N TYR A 127 6.34 -14.63 -5.39
CA TYR A 127 5.95 -13.38 -6.05
C TYR A 127 6.14 -13.41 -7.57
N MET A 128 6.72 -14.49 -8.12
CA MET A 128 6.99 -14.60 -9.56
C MET A 128 5.73 -14.45 -10.43
N PRO A 129 4.58 -15.08 -10.11
CA PRO A 129 3.38 -14.90 -10.90
C PRO A 129 2.89 -13.44 -10.97
N GLU A 130 3.05 -12.68 -9.89
CA GLU A 130 2.72 -11.26 -9.84
C GLU A 130 3.68 -10.47 -10.75
N LEU A 131 4.98 -10.69 -10.59
CA LEU A 131 6.00 -9.96 -11.33
C LEU A 131 5.91 -10.23 -12.85
N GLU A 132 5.65 -11.47 -13.25
CA GLU A 132 5.39 -11.83 -14.66
C GLU A 132 4.16 -11.08 -15.20
N LEU A 133 3.06 -11.09 -14.45
CA LEU A 133 1.87 -10.34 -14.80
C LEU A 133 2.18 -8.84 -14.92
N PHE A 134 2.99 -8.28 -14.02
CA PHE A 134 3.36 -6.88 -14.06
C PHE A 134 4.12 -6.52 -15.34
N VAL A 135 5.15 -7.28 -15.69
CA VAL A 135 5.93 -7.06 -16.92
C VAL A 135 5.05 -7.19 -18.17
N ASP A 136 4.15 -8.16 -18.20
CA ASP A 136 3.18 -8.33 -19.29
C ASP A 136 2.24 -7.13 -19.43
N GLU A 137 1.73 -6.59 -18.30
CA GLU A 137 0.85 -5.42 -18.31
C GLU A 137 1.59 -4.14 -18.70
N LEU A 138 2.88 -3.97 -18.33
CA LEU A 138 3.73 -2.88 -18.84
C LEU A 138 3.88 -2.95 -20.36
N ALA A 139 4.16 -4.14 -20.90
CA ALA A 139 4.27 -4.34 -22.35
C ALA A 139 2.96 -4.00 -23.09
N ARG A 140 1.80 -4.35 -22.51
CA ARG A 140 0.48 -3.98 -23.06
C ARG A 140 0.20 -2.48 -23.05
N LEU A 141 0.85 -1.73 -22.16
CA LEU A 141 0.81 -0.27 -22.12
C LEU A 141 1.83 0.40 -23.06
N GLY A 142 2.55 -0.39 -23.86
CA GLY A 142 3.58 0.08 -24.80
C GLY A 142 4.96 0.27 -24.18
N LEU A 143 5.14 -0.11 -22.91
CA LEU A 143 6.43 -0.09 -22.22
C LEU A 143 7.12 -1.45 -22.42
N SER A 144 7.44 -1.76 -23.67
CA SER A 144 8.18 -2.98 -24.02
C SER A 144 9.67 -2.86 -23.68
N GLY A 145 10.33 -3.98 -23.35
CA GLY A 145 11.77 -4.02 -23.07
C GLY A 145 12.10 -4.22 -21.59
N HIS A 146 11.11 -4.46 -20.74
CA HIS A 146 11.34 -4.89 -19.38
C HIS A 146 11.61 -6.39 -19.31
N HIS A 147 12.59 -6.80 -18.49
CA HIS A 147 13.04 -8.18 -18.41
C HIS A 147 13.20 -8.64 -16.96
N ILE A 148 12.72 -9.85 -16.69
CA ILE A 148 12.93 -10.54 -15.41
C ILE A 148 14.26 -11.28 -15.46
N HIS A 149 15.09 -11.12 -14.43
CA HIS A 149 16.36 -11.83 -14.27
C HIS A 149 16.58 -12.28 -12.83
N GLU A 150 17.59 -13.13 -12.63
CA GLU A 150 18.00 -13.54 -11.28
C GLU A 150 18.64 -12.38 -10.54
N LEU A 151 18.31 -12.23 -9.24
CA LEU A 151 18.87 -11.15 -8.45
C LEU A 151 20.35 -11.41 -8.15
N HIS A 152 21.24 -10.83 -8.96
CA HIS A 152 22.68 -10.82 -8.69
C HIS A 152 23.05 -9.64 -7.77
N GLY A 153 23.72 -9.93 -6.66
CA GLY A 153 23.84 -9.02 -5.51
C GLY A 153 24.57 -7.68 -5.73
N ASN A 154 25.23 -7.45 -6.87
CA ASN A 154 26.02 -6.25 -7.15
C ASN A 154 25.99 -5.86 -8.65
N GLY A 155 24.81 -5.90 -9.29
CA GLY A 155 24.66 -5.41 -10.67
C GLY A 155 24.91 -3.89 -10.78
N VAL A 156 25.48 -3.45 -11.90
CA VAL A 156 25.60 -2.02 -12.23
C VAL A 156 24.23 -1.46 -12.66
N ASP A 157 23.39 -2.31 -13.25
CA ASP A 157 22.09 -1.90 -13.76
C ASP A 157 21.04 -1.80 -12.65
N SER A 158 20.23 -0.75 -12.73
CA SER A 158 19.11 -0.58 -11.80
C SER A 158 18.10 -1.70 -12.01
N THR A 159 17.68 -2.35 -10.92
CA THR A 159 16.73 -3.46 -10.92
C THR A 159 15.58 -3.17 -9.95
N TYR A 160 14.34 -3.29 -10.41
CA TYR A 160 13.16 -3.25 -9.55
C TYR A 160 12.92 -4.65 -8.97
N VAL A 161 12.90 -4.76 -7.64
CA VAL A 161 12.88 -6.05 -6.95
C VAL A 161 11.58 -6.23 -6.18
N TYR A 162 10.89 -7.33 -6.49
CA TYR A 162 9.77 -7.83 -5.71
C TYR A 162 10.26 -8.51 -4.44
N GLY A 163 9.64 -8.15 -3.32
CA GLY A 163 10.06 -8.58 -1.98
C GLY A 163 10.79 -7.47 -1.21
N ARG A 164 11.01 -7.72 0.09
CA ARG A 164 11.49 -6.71 1.04
C ARG A 164 12.94 -6.34 0.73
N VAL A 165 13.17 -5.17 0.15
CA VAL A 165 14.49 -4.65 -0.26
C VAL A 165 14.67 -3.17 0.06
N GLY A 166 15.83 -2.62 -0.30
CA GLY A 166 16.07 -1.19 -0.29
C GLY A 166 16.86 -0.76 0.94
N SER A 167 18.17 -0.77 0.79
CA SER A 167 19.12 -0.17 1.72
C SER A 167 19.97 0.85 0.97
N LYS A 168 20.46 1.90 1.67
CA LYS A 168 21.21 2.99 1.04
C LYS A 168 22.51 2.55 0.35
N ASP A 169 23.11 1.46 0.83
CA ASP A 169 24.31 0.84 0.29
C ASP A 169 24.07 0.05 -1.02
N GLN A 170 22.81 -0.10 -1.45
CA GLN A 170 22.42 -0.79 -2.68
C GLN A 170 21.75 0.18 -3.67
N PRO A 171 22.49 1.15 -4.23
CA PRO A 171 21.91 2.23 -5.04
C PRO A 171 21.21 1.78 -6.32
N ASN A 172 21.53 0.59 -6.83
CA ASN A 172 20.94 0.01 -8.04
C ASN A 172 19.74 -0.91 -7.75
N ILE A 173 19.41 -1.15 -6.48
CA ILE A 173 18.23 -1.93 -6.12
C ILE A 173 17.09 -0.97 -5.83
N LEU A 174 16.01 -1.13 -6.59
CA LEU A 174 14.76 -0.41 -6.40
C LEU A 174 13.72 -1.37 -5.79
N PRO A 175 12.86 -0.90 -4.87
CA PRO A 175 12.84 0.44 -4.31
C PRO A 175 14.08 0.81 -3.49
N TYR A 176 14.62 2.02 -3.71
CA TYR A 176 15.82 2.51 -3.03
C TYR A 176 15.50 2.92 -1.58
N ASP A 177 16.35 2.52 -0.62
CA ASP A 177 16.21 2.88 0.80
C ASP A 177 14.83 2.50 1.41
N GLY A 178 14.13 1.54 0.77
CA GLY A 178 12.79 1.11 1.12
C GLY A 178 12.64 0.67 2.58
N LEU A 179 13.64 -0.02 3.15
CA LEU A 179 13.58 -0.49 4.54
C LEU A 179 13.45 0.64 5.56
N ARG A 180 14.13 1.77 5.33
CA ARG A 180 14.04 2.95 6.20
C ARG A 180 12.69 3.64 6.02
N LEU A 181 12.23 3.74 4.77
CA LEU A 181 10.97 4.38 4.41
C LEU A 181 9.74 3.62 4.97
N ASP A 182 9.81 2.28 5.01
CA ASP A 182 8.81 1.38 5.60
C ASP A 182 8.58 1.54 7.10
N ASN A 183 9.48 2.25 7.80
CA ASN A 183 9.35 2.41 9.24
C ASN A 183 8.07 3.16 9.57
N LYS A 184 7.14 2.49 10.26
CA LYS A 184 5.81 3.04 10.62
C LYS A 184 5.88 4.31 11.47
N LEU A 185 7.01 4.56 12.14
CA LEU A 185 7.26 5.83 12.81
C LEU A 185 7.20 7.02 11.84
N ASN A 186 7.60 6.87 10.57
CA ASN A 186 7.60 7.95 9.60
C ASN A 186 6.18 8.50 9.36
N LEU A 187 5.20 7.60 9.17
CA LEU A 187 3.79 7.97 9.04
C LEU A 187 3.25 8.57 10.34
N GLY A 188 3.65 8.03 11.49
CA GLY A 188 3.25 8.56 12.78
C GLY A 188 3.79 9.96 13.07
N LEU A 189 5.03 10.26 12.66
CA LEU A 189 5.61 11.60 12.73
C LEU A 189 4.85 12.58 11.83
N LEU A 190 4.54 12.16 10.60
CA LEU A 190 3.79 12.99 9.64
C LEU A 190 2.39 13.30 10.14
N SER A 191 1.73 12.31 10.79
CA SER A 191 0.36 12.45 11.31
C SER A 191 0.18 13.61 12.29
N ARG A 192 1.27 14.10 12.90
CA ARG A 192 1.22 15.21 13.88
C ARG A 192 1.11 16.58 13.25
N GLY A 193 1.59 16.74 12.01
CA GLY A 193 1.55 18.00 11.26
C GLY A 193 0.61 17.96 10.05
N TRP A 194 0.03 16.80 9.76
CA TRP A 194 -0.88 16.62 8.64
C TRP A 194 -2.31 16.97 9.03
N ASP A 195 -2.91 17.92 8.31
CA ASP A 195 -4.29 18.34 8.49
C ASP A 195 -4.99 18.39 7.12
N SER A 196 -5.84 17.40 6.87
CA SER A 196 -6.66 17.33 5.66
C SER A 196 -7.95 16.57 5.96
N VAL A 197 -9.05 17.04 5.38
CA VAL A 197 -10.37 16.41 5.52
C VAL A 197 -10.54 15.25 4.54
N ALA A 198 -9.98 15.34 3.33
CA ALA A 198 -10.17 14.34 2.29
C ALA A 198 -9.20 13.15 2.42
N VAL A 199 -7.97 13.39 2.88
CA VAL A 199 -6.97 12.35 3.12
C VAL A 199 -6.47 12.46 4.56
N LYS A 200 -6.82 11.50 5.40
CA LYS A 200 -6.54 11.51 6.83
C LYS A 200 -5.47 10.47 7.17
N ILE A 201 -4.72 10.75 8.22
CA ILE A 201 -3.85 9.76 8.87
C ILE A 201 -4.44 9.52 10.27
N PRO A 202 -4.74 8.27 10.66
CA PRO A 202 -5.19 8.00 12.02
C PRO A 202 -4.13 8.47 13.02
N ARG A 203 -4.54 8.97 14.19
CA ARG A 203 -3.60 9.39 15.22
C ARG A 203 -2.65 8.25 15.57
N HIS A 204 -1.35 8.52 15.51
CA HIS A 204 -0.33 7.62 16.02
C HIS A 204 0.15 8.10 17.39
N TYR A 205 0.30 7.16 18.31
CA TYR A 205 0.98 7.35 19.59
C TYR A 205 2.39 6.80 19.48
N ILE A 206 3.36 7.62 19.85
CA ILE A 206 4.78 7.30 19.80
C ILE A 206 5.39 7.69 21.14
N ASN A 207 6.23 6.81 21.71
CA ASN A 207 6.73 6.95 23.07
C ASN A 207 7.38 8.31 23.39
N ARG A 208 8.09 8.93 22.42
CA ARG A 208 8.67 10.27 22.62
C ARG A 208 7.65 11.40 22.84
N PHE A 209 6.37 11.17 22.56
CA PHE A 209 5.29 12.17 22.69
C PHE A 209 4.14 11.71 23.58
N ASP A 210 3.84 10.42 23.59
CA ASP A 210 2.70 9.84 24.30
C ASP A 210 3.21 8.66 25.16
N SER A 211 3.03 8.72 26.47
CA SER A 211 3.37 7.62 27.37
C SER A 211 2.45 6.42 27.18
N TRP A 212 2.88 5.23 27.58
CA TRP A 212 2.08 4.00 27.45
C TRP A 212 0.72 4.10 28.17
N GLU A 213 0.71 4.80 29.30
CA GLU A 213 -0.46 5.00 30.14
C GLU A 213 -1.51 5.90 29.47
N GLU A 214 -1.09 6.86 28.63
CA GLU A 214 -1.98 7.78 27.90
C GLU A 214 -2.60 7.17 26.64
N ILE A 215 -2.03 6.08 26.12
CA ILE A 215 -2.58 5.39 24.96
C ILE A 215 -3.95 4.79 25.33
N PRO A 216 -5.00 5.04 24.55
CA PRO A 216 -6.30 4.43 24.79
C PRO A 216 -6.28 2.91 24.54
N THR A 217 -7.33 2.22 24.98
CA THR A 217 -7.42 0.77 24.84
C THR A 217 -7.72 0.31 23.41
N ASP A 218 -8.53 1.08 22.69
CA ASP A 218 -9.02 0.82 21.33
C ASP A 218 -8.03 1.30 20.26
N VAL A 219 -6.85 0.69 20.25
CA VAL A 219 -5.78 1.00 19.30
C VAL A 219 -5.34 -0.25 18.56
N VAL A 220 -4.68 -0.05 17.43
CA VAL A 220 -3.92 -1.07 16.72
C VAL A 220 -2.46 -0.87 17.03
N LEU A 221 -1.82 -1.87 17.64
CA LEU A 221 -0.38 -1.87 17.84
C LEU A 221 0.29 -2.52 16.63
N LYS A 222 1.26 -1.82 16.04
CA LYS A 222 1.98 -2.29 14.84
C LYS A 222 3.49 -2.25 15.10
N PHE A 223 4.18 -3.34 14.81
CA PHE A 223 5.65 -3.34 14.85
C PHE A 223 6.19 -2.50 13.68
N CYS A 224 7.16 -1.65 13.98
CA CYS A 224 7.77 -0.74 13.01
C CYS A 224 8.40 -1.52 11.85
N ASP A 225 9.01 -2.68 12.16
CA ASP A 225 9.58 -3.61 11.20
C ASP A 225 8.97 -5.02 11.37
N LYS A 226 8.28 -5.50 10.32
CA LYS A 226 7.64 -6.84 10.29
C LYS A 226 8.67 -7.99 10.31
N SER A 227 9.92 -7.73 9.96
CA SER A 227 11.02 -8.71 9.94
C SER A 227 11.87 -8.73 11.22
N SER A 228 11.60 -7.81 12.14
CA SER A 228 12.28 -7.67 13.43
C SER A 228 12.16 -8.92 14.31
N LEU A 229 13.11 -9.08 15.23
CA LEU A 229 13.09 -10.18 16.20
C LEU A 229 11.83 -10.10 17.08
N GLU A 230 11.40 -8.89 17.42
CA GLU A 230 10.24 -8.62 18.25
C GLU A 230 8.93 -9.08 17.60
N CYS A 231 8.78 -8.79 16.30
CA CYS A 231 7.63 -9.27 15.51
C CYS A 231 7.64 -10.80 15.39
N LYS A 232 8.82 -11.41 15.16
CA LYS A 232 8.96 -12.88 15.09
C LYS A 232 8.63 -13.55 16.43
N GLN A 233 9.01 -12.94 17.56
CA GLN A 233 8.72 -13.46 18.90
C GLN A 233 7.22 -13.46 19.22
N THR A 234 6.47 -12.46 18.75
CA THR A 234 5.02 -12.37 18.98
C THR A 234 4.20 -13.17 17.96
N ARG A 235 4.80 -13.55 16.82
CA ARG A 235 4.13 -14.21 15.69
C ARG A 235 2.95 -13.40 15.12
N GLN A 236 2.86 -12.11 15.48
CA GLN A 236 1.79 -11.21 15.10
C GLN A 236 2.41 -9.86 14.75
N SER A 237 2.25 -9.41 13.51
CA SER A 237 2.72 -8.11 13.04
C SER A 237 1.81 -6.95 13.48
N VAL A 238 0.56 -7.29 13.81
CA VAL A 238 -0.50 -6.38 14.23
C VAL A 238 -1.22 -6.98 15.44
N LEU A 239 -1.40 -6.18 16.49
CA LEU A 239 -2.18 -6.53 17.67
C LEU A 239 -3.35 -5.56 17.77
N PHE A 240 -4.56 -6.09 17.92
CA PHE A 240 -5.72 -5.27 18.25
C PHE A 240 -5.80 -5.10 19.75
N ASP A 241 -6.16 -3.88 20.12
CA ASP A 241 -6.36 -3.42 21.48
C ASP A 241 -5.06 -3.37 22.30
N LYS A 242 -4.94 -2.35 23.15
CA LYS A 242 -3.84 -2.27 24.10
C LYS A 242 -4.04 -3.36 25.16
N PRO A 243 -3.05 -4.24 25.41
CA PRO A 243 -3.21 -5.32 26.37
C PRO A 243 -3.47 -4.79 27.79
N SER A 244 -4.52 -5.31 28.44
CA SER A 244 -4.83 -5.03 29.84
C SER A 244 -3.81 -5.70 30.77
N GLY A 245 -3.18 -4.94 31.67
CA GLY A 245 -2.30 -5.48 32.71
C GLY A 245 -0.79 -5.43 32.38
N LYS A 246 -0.02 -6.37 32.96
CA LYS A 246 1.45 -6.43 32.82
C LYS A 246 1.83 -7.10 31.50
N ALA A 247 2.01 -6.29 30.46
CA ALA A 247 2.60 -6.72 29.18
C ALA A 247 4.03 -6.17 29.02
N PRO A 248 5.02 -6.64 29.83
CA PRO A 248 6.34 -6.02 29.93
C PRO A 248 7.08 -5.98 28.59
N PHE A 249 6.90 -7.02 27.75
CA PHE A 249 7.51 -7.09 26.42
C PHE A 249 6.95 -6.02 25.48
N ILE A 250 5.62 -5.94 25.33
CA ILE A 250 4.95 -4.97 24.44
C ILE A 250 5.24 -3.54 24.90
N ARG A 251 5.14 -3.28 26.21
CA ARG A 251 5.50 -2.00 26.82
C ARG A 251 6.95 -1.62 26.56
N ARG A 252 7.88 -2.57 26.61
CA ARG A 252 9.29 -2.35 26.26
C ARG A 252 9.44 -2.02 24.78
N CYS A 253 8.80 -2.78 23.88
CA CYS A 253 8.87 -2.50 22.44
C CYS A 253 8.33 -1.10 22.09
N TYR A 254 7.25 -0.68 22.75
CA TYR A 254 6.73 0.68 22.61
C TYR A 254 7.73 1.73 23.11
N ARG A 255 8.28 1.55 24.32
CA ARG A 255 9.28 2.47 24.90
C ARG A 255 10.54 2.60 24.05
N GLU A 256 10.94 1.52 23.40
CA GLU A 256 12.08 1.47 22.48
C GLU A 256 11.73 1.93 21.05
N GLU A 257 10.48 2.39 20.80
CA GLU A 257 9.96 2.82 19.50
C GLU A 257 10.06 1.75 18.40
N LYS A 258 10.08 0.47 18.79
CA LYS A 258 9.97 -0.68 17.89
C LYS A 258 8.50 -1.03 17.57
N LEU A 259 7.58 -0.39 18.30
CA LEU A 259 6.14 -0.56 18.19
C LEU A 259 5.49 0.82 18.22
N VAL A 260 4.52 1.04 17.34
CA VAL A 260 3.62 2.21 17.37
C VAL A 260 2.22 1.77 17.75
N ALA A 261 1.46 2.65 18.38
CA ALA A 261 0.01 2.50 18.49
C ALA A 261 -0.68 3.46 17.52
N GLN A 262 -1.72 3.02 16.85
CA GLN A 262 -2.49 3.79 15.89
C GLN A 262 -3.97 3.69 16.26
N ASN A 263 -4.72 4.78 16.20
CA ASN A 263 -6.18 4.72 16.34
C ASN A 263 -6.76 3.72 15.34
N PHE A 264 -7.65 2.85 15.82
CA PHE A 264 -8.35 1.92 14.95
C PHE A 264 -9.32 2.70 14.06
N VAL A 265 -9.18 2.54 12.74
CA VAL A 265 -10.19 2.98 11.77
C VAL A 265 -11.03 1.77 11.40
N GLN A 266 -12.34 1.90 11.54
CA GLN A 266 -13.28 0.86 11.15
C GLN A 266 -13.34 0.81 9.62
N PRO A 267 -13.01 -0.32 8.97
CA PRO A 267 -13.17 -0.45 7.53
C PRO A 267 -14.66 -0.42 7.16
N VAL A 268 -14.98 0.26 6.06
CA VAL A 268 -16.28 0.13 5.39
C VAL A 268 -16.50 -1.32 4.99
N LYS A 269 -17.74 -1.76 5.14
CA LYS A 269 -18.15 -3.12 4.80
C LYS A 269 -19.04 -3.14 3.58
N GLN A 270 -18.78 -4.08 2.70
CA GLN A 270 -19.65 -4.41 1.59
C GLN A 270 -20.04 -5.89 1.64
N ASN A 271 -21.33 -6.17 1.67
CA ASN A 271 -21.87 -7.55 1.74
C ASN A 271 -21.23 -8.37 2.87
N GLY A 272 -20.94 -7.72 4.01
CA GLY A 272 -20.31 -8.33 5.18
C GLY A 272 -18.79 -8.43 5.14
N SER A 273 -18.14 -8.10 4.02
CA SER A 273 -16.67 -8.07 3.89
C SER A 273 -16.12 -6.67 4.17
N SER A 274 -15.08 -6.58 4.99
CA SER A 274 -14.27 -5.37 5.17
C SER A 274 -13.53 -5.02 3.88
N CYS A 275 -13.44 -3.73 3.57
CA CYS A 275 -12.81 -3.21 2.37
C CYS A 275 -11.52 -2.46 2.70
N GLN A 276 -10.46 -2.70 1.91
CA GLN A 276 -9.21 -1.95 1.95
C GLN A 276 -8.80 -1.55 0.54
N LEU A 277 -8.26 -0.35 0.38
CA LEU A 277 -7.66 0.10 -0.86
C LEU A 277 -6.16 -0.15 -0.79
N VAL A 278 -5.63 -0.75 -1.84
CA VAL A 278 -4.20 -0.78 -2.12
C VAL A 278 -3.96 0.23 -3.24
N ILE A 279 -3.19 1.28 -2.94
CA ILE A 279 -2.86 2.34 -3.88
C ILE A 279 -1.37 2.29 -4.19
N LEU A 280 -1.03 2.33 -5.47
CA LEU A 280 0.33 2.27 -5.97
C LEU A 280 0.75 3.62 -6.51
N ALA A 281 1.91 4.10 -6.04
CA ALA A 281 2.43 5.41 -6.38
C ALA A 281 3.92 5.37 -6.75
N ILE A 282 4.34 6.29 -7.60
CA ILE A 282 5.75 6.54 -7.93
C ILE A 282 6.05 8.00 -7.58
N GLY A 283 7.03 8.20 -6.71
CA GLY A 283 7.31 9.50 -6.13
C GLY A 283 6.11 10.04 -5.35
N GLU A 284 5.53 11.11 -5.87
CA GLU A 284 4.37 11.77 -5.28
C GLU A 284 3.07 11.44 -6.03
N GLU A 285 3.12 10.69 -7.13
CA GLU A 285 1.98 10.46 -8.01
C GLU A 285 1.28 9.12 -7.69
N PRO A 286 0.02 9.14 -7.21
CA PRO A 286 -0.85 7.96 -7.22
C PRO A 286 -1.20 7.59 -8.66
N ILE A 287 -0.87 6.37 -9.06
CA ILE A 287 -1.03 5.92 -10.45
C ILE A 287 -2.25 5.03 -10.60
N THR A 288 -2.32 3.98 -9.80
CA THR A 288 -3.33 2.92 -9.90
C THR A 288 -3.54 2.25 -8.55
N GLY A 289 -4.42 1.26 -8.48
CA GLY A 289 -4.64 0.47 -7.29
C GLY A 289 -5.71 -0.59 -7.50
N TYR A 290 -6.16 -1.17 -6.40
CA TYR A 290 -7.28 -2.09 -6.35
C TYR A 290 -7.91 -2.06 -4.97
N VAL A 291 -9.16 -2.53 -4.88
CA VAL A 291 -9.84 -2.76 -3.61
C VAL A 291 -9.75 -4.24 -3.24
N GLN A 292 -9.55 -4.52 -1.97
CA GLN A 292 -9.52 -5.85 -1.37
C GLN A 292 -10.74 -6.04 -0.48
N TYR A 293 -11.38 -7.21 -0.59
CA TYR A 293 -12.55 -7.60 0.21
C TYR A 293 -12.24 -8.85 1.03
N SER A 294 -12.32 -8.75 2.35
CA SER A 294 -12.16 -9.92 3.25
C SER A 294 -13.23 -9.95 4.35
N ARG A 295 -13.63 -11.14 4.76
CA ARG A 295 -14.45 -11.34 5.97
C ARG A 295 -13.60 -11.23 7.25
N GLU A 296 -12.28 -11.28 7.10
CA GLU A 296 -11.34 -11.15 8.22
C GLU A 296 -11.15 -9.68 8.61
N ARG A 297 -10.67 -9.48 9.85
CA ARG A 297 -10.33 -8.15 10.36
C ARG A 297 -9.00 -7.63 9.80
N ILE A 298 -8.09 -8.54 9.46
CA ILE A 298 -6.84 -8.27 8.74
C ILE A 298 -7.07 -8.74 7.30
N ILE A 299 -6.87 -7.85 6.34
CA ILE A 299 -7.06 -8.16 4.92
C ILE A 299 -5.69 -8.59 4.37
N ASN A 300 -5.62 -9.81 3.83
CA ASN A 300 -4.40 -10.41 3.28
C ASN A 300 -4.55 -10.63 1.76
N ASP A 301 -3.47 -11.07 1.11
CA ASP A 301 -3.37 -11.22 -0.36
C ASP A 301 -4.28 -12.30 -0.94
N ASN A 302 -4.83 -13.19 -0.12
CA ASN A 302 -5.81 -14.22 -0.50
C ASN A 302 -7.27 -13.72 -0.50
N SER A 303 -7.46 -12.40 -0.50
CA SER A 303 -8.77 -11.75 -0.52
C SER A 303 -9.35 -11.68 -1.95
N VAL A 304 -10.59 -11.18 -2.07
CA VAL A 304 -11.20 -10.91 -3.38
C VAL A 304 -10.81 -9.50 -3.81
N HIS A 305 -10.39 -9.32 -5.07
CA HIS A 305 -9.92 -8.03 -5.59
C HIS A 305 -10.89 -7.39 -6.59
N GLY A 306 -11.03 -6.07 -6.52
CA GLY A 306 -11.84 -5.27 -7.46
C GLY A 306 -11.09 -4.05 -7.99
N PRO A 307 -11.53 -3.44 -9.10
CA PRO A 307 -10.83 -2.31 -9.71
C PRO A 307 -10.84 -1.05 -8.84
N LEU A 308 -9.83 -0.20 -9.03
CA LEU A 308 -9.77 1.14 -8.46
C LEU A 308 -9.51 2.16 -9.58
N GLN A 309 -10.34 3.20 -9.64
CA GLN A 309 -10.19 4.29 -10.62
C GLN A 309 -10.00 5.62 -9.91
N PHE A 310 -8.97 6.37 -10.28
CA PHE A 310 -8.90 7.81 -10.00
C PHE A 310 -9.62 8.57 -11.13
N VAL A 311 -10.49 9.51 -10.77
CA VAL A 311 -11.21 10.40 -11.70
C VAL A 311 -10.80 11.85 -11.54
#